data_AF-A0AAU3YX31-F1
#
_entry.id   AF-A0AAU3YX31-F1
#
_cell.length_a   1.000
_cell.length_b   1.000
_cell.length_c   1.000
_cell.angle_alpha   90.00
_cell.angle_beta   90.00
_cell.angle_gamma   90.00
#
_symmetry.space_group_name_H-M   'P 1'
#
loop_
_entity.id
_entity.type
_entity.pdbx_description
1 polymer ?
#
loop_
_entity_poly.entity_id
_entity_poly.type
_entity_poly.pdbx_seq_one_letter_code
_entity_poly.pdbx_strand_id
1 'polypeptide(L)'
;MASTSVTEEELQEMGLVLSDVDDVKAVANSLAHLGNLAMHAPSPYVAVVPVAGRWLHFSCGLDFTLHDTEAEADAAMAEDIANTIETCADPGSQDDHDVHASLGDTNDSVTVCRVASEDSGSDQDEVLTVWRHNGTPGWESHTSYESALESALYEAGRIADRVGGVTAAPLVQAVEIALFEAKMGASTIVPDGYGRDMEITDGEETHFLLQVGGRWTHANDGYLNRISWQDNRADAAGNLLNAIAIENLIPADGYNWVSPDEQDRVTVIEQDDGYALVWVLGDTAGLDAFDGGLDDETLAEANARAARILRDHQEREEESRAGELTAVEQVNAGAMRLQVLQDELKATQTAVGDSIRQADNEGRIGRYKSSGINWTSLANSLDVDRNTVYEIRKGKAWPKEQPPNA
;
A
#
# COMPACT_ATOMS: atom_id res chain seq x y z
N MET A 1 24.80 0.85 -39.07
CA MET A 1 25.47 -0.44 -39.32
C MET A 1 24.70 -1.13 -40.43
N ALA A 2 25.36 -1.90 -41.30
CA ALA A 2 24.76 -2.36 -42.56
C ALA A 2 24.19 -3.77 -42.41
N SER A 3 22.96 -3.90 -41.89
CA SER A 3 22.18 -5.12 -42.02
C SER A 3 21.51 -5.18 -43.40
N THR A 4 21.30 -6.39 -43.92
CA THR A 4 20.60 -6.59 -45.20
C THR A 4 19.52 -7.64 -45.00
N SER A 5 18.26 -7.24 -45.15
CA SER A 5 17.15 -8.18 -45.24
C SER A 5 17.29 -8.97 -46.54
N VAL A 6 17.13 -10.29 -46.45
CA VAL A 6 17.22 -11.22 -47.57
C VAL A 6 16.02 -12.16 -47.58
N THR A 7 15.67 -12.65 -48.74
CA THR A 7 14.65 -13.69 -48.94
C THR A 7 15.30 -15.07 -48.98
N GLU A 8 14.50 -16.13 -48.80
CA GLU A 8 14.99 -17.50 -48.95
C GLU A 8 15.52 -17.78 -50.37
N GLU A 9 14.90 -17.20 -51.40
CA GLU A 9 15.38 -17.29 -52.79
C GLU A 9 16.76 -16.63 -52.95
N GLU A 10 16.99 -15.45 -52.36
CA GLU A 10 18.29 -14.78 -52.39
C GLU A 10 19.37 -15.59 -51.64
N LEU A 11 19.01 -16.25 -50.54
CA LEU A 11 19.92 -17.18 -49.85
C LEU A 11 20.27 -18.39 -50.74
N GLN A 12 19.29 -18.97 -51.42
CA GLN A 12 19.51 -20.07 -52.37
C GLN A 12 20.37 -19.63 -53.57
N GLU A 13 20.16 -18.42 -54.11
CA GLU A 13 20.99 -17.83 -55.16
C GLU A 13 22.44 -17.60 -54.71
N MET A 14 22.65 -17.34 -53.42
CA MET A 14 23.97 -17.27 -52.79
C MET A 14 24.57 -18.67 -52.51
N GLY A 15 23.88 -19.75 -52.90
CA GLY A 15 24.34 -21.13 -52.74
C GLY A 15 24.14 -21.69 -51.33
N LEU A 16 23.21 -21.12 -50.56
CA LEU A 16 22.95 -21.47 -49.17
C LEU A 16 21.56 -22.09 -49.06
N VAL A 17 21.52 -23.39 -48.81
CA VAL A 17 20.28 -24.12 -48.54
C VAL A 17 20.20 -24.33 -47.04
N LEU A 18 19.22 -23.73 -46.37
CA LEU A 18 19.06 -23.82 -44.91
C LEU A 18 18.89 -25.26 -44.41
N SER A 19 18.45 -26.18 -45.28
CA SER A 19 18.37 -27.62 -44.98
C SER A 19 19.73 -28.30 -44.79
N ASP A 20 20.82 -27.67 -45.24
CA ASP A 20 22.17 -28.25 -45.24
C ASP A 20 23.05 -27.71 -44.09
N VAL A 21 22.50 -26.81 -43.26
CA VAL A 21 23.19 -26.28 -42.08
C VAL A 21 23.05 -27.27 -40.92
N ASP A 22 23.97 -28.23 -40.84
CA ASP A 22 24.03 -29.21 -39.74
C ASP A 22 24.36 -28.56 -38.37
N ASP A 23 24.99 -27.38 -38.38
CA ASP A 23 25.59 -26.66 -37.23
C ASP A 23 24.75 -25.48 -36.71
N VAL A 24 23.42 -25.51 -36.87
CA VAL A 24 22.51 -24.59 -36.14
C VAL A 24 22.59 -24.84 -34.61
N LYS A 25 23.22 -25.93 -34.18
CA LYS A 25 23.04 -26.57 -32.87
C LYS A 25 24.22 -26.39 -31.91
N ALA A 26 24.30 -25.25 -31.26
CA ALA A 26 24.81 -25.16 -29.89
C ALA A 26 24.21 -23.96 -29.15
N VAL A 27 24.18 -22.80 -29.80
CA VAL A 27 23.62 -21.55 -29.23
C VAL A 27 22.09 -21.51 -29.36
N ALA A 28 21.54 -22.02 -30.46
CA ALA A 28 20.09 -22.12 -30.67
C ALA A 28 19.40 -23.09 -29.72
N ASN A 29 20.06 -24.15 -29.20
CA ASN A 29 19.38 -25.10 -28.30
C ASN A 29 19.16 -24.54 -26.89
N SER A 30 20.01 -23.63 -26.38
CA SER A 30 19.77 -22.99 -25.08
C SER A 30 18.84 -21.78 -25.18
N LEU A 31 18.82 -21.08 -26.32
CA LEU A 31 18.07 -19.83 -26.51
C LEU A 31 16.75 -19.99 -27.28
N ALA A 32 16.65 -20.94 -28.23
CA ALA A 32 15.38 -21.30 -28.85
C ALA A 32 14.48 -22.08 -27.89
N HIS A 33 15.01 -22.65 -26.81
CA HIS A 33 14.19 -23.09 -25.68
C HIS A 33 13.42 -21.90 -25.09
N LEU A 34 14.08 -20.78 -24.77
CA LEU A 34 13.42 -19.58 -24.22
C LEU A 34 12.30 -19.02 -25.12
N GLY A 35 12.53 -18.97 -26.44
CA GLY A 35 11.54 -18.51 -27.42
C GLY A 35 10.38 -19.50 -27.69
N ASN A 36 10.63 -20.81 -27.65
CA ASN A 36 9.56 -21.82 -27.75
C ASN A 36 8.75 -21.92 -26.46
N LEU A 37 9.39 -21.64 -25.31
CA LEU A 37 8.80 -21.74 -23.99
C LEU A 37 7.82 -20.59 -23.66
N ALA A 38 7.97 -19.43 -24.32
CA ALA A 38 7.09 -18.28 -24.14
C ALA A 38 5.76 -18.37 -24.93
N MET A 39 5.62 -19.27 -25.90
CA MET A 39 4.57 -19.17 -26.94
C MET A 39 3.50 -20.28 -26.95
N HIS A 40 3.55 -21.29 -26.07
CA HIS A 40 2.63 -22.46 -26.10
C HIS A 40 2.42 -23.06 -27.52
N ALA A 41 3.39 -22.87 -28.41
CA ALA A 41 3.28 -23.18 -29.82
C ALA A 41 4.60 -23.81 -30.28
N PRO A 42 4.59 -24.94 -31.03
CA PRO A 42 5.81 -25.70 -31.38
C PRO A 42 6.70 -25.04 -32.46
N SER A 43 6.70 -23.72 -32.58
CA SER A 43 7.56 -23.04 -33.53
C SER A 43 7.88 -21.64 -32.99
N PRO A 44 9.16 -21.35 -32.71
CA PRO A 44 9.99 -20.75 -33.75
C PRO A 44 11.51 -21.03 -33.65
N TYR A 45 12.19 -21.00 -34.79
CA TYR A 45 13.65 -21.01 -34.87
C TYR A 45 14.17 -19.56 -34.78
N VAL A 46 14.62 -19.13 -33.61
CA VAL A 46 15.51 -17.96 -33.48
C VAL A 46 16.95 -18.48 -33.47
N ALA A 47 17.76 -18.10 -34.46
CA ALA A 47 19.14 -18.57 -34.55
C ALA A 47 20.06 -17.60 -35.30
N VAL A 48 21.34 -17.71 -34.98
CA VAL A 48 22.46 -17.04 -35.66
C VAL A 48 23.35 -18.11 -36.30
N VAL A 49 23.64 -17.96 -37.58
CA VAL A 49 24.40 -18.96 -38.36
C VAL A 49 25.47 -18.27 -39.20
N PRO A 50 26.73 -18.75 -39.21
CA PRO A 50 27.76 -18.23 -40.11
C PRO A 50 27.46 -18.60 -41.56
N VAL A 51 27.45 -17.61 -42.44
CA VAL A 51 27.01 -17.74 -43.84
C VAL A 51 27.94 -16.95 -44.76
N ALA A 52 28.75 -17.64 -45.56
CA ALA A 52 29.64 -17.05 -46.58
C ALA A 52 30.51 -15.86 -46.10
N GLY A 53 31.02 -15.93 -44.86
CA GLY A 53 31.84 -14.86 -44.25
C GLY A 53 31.03 -13.73 -43.60
N ARG A 54 29.70 -13.88 -43.52
CA ARG A 54 28.73 -13.03 -42.81
C ARG A 54 27.97 -13.89 -41.79
N TRP A 55 27.02 -13.30 -41.09
CA TRP A 55 26.20 -13.97 -40.07
C TRP A 55 24.72 -13.76 -40.35
N LEU A 56 23.98 -14.85 -40.45
CA LEU A 56 22.55 -14.87 -40.72
C LEU A 56 21.79 -14.97 -39.40
N HIS A 57 21.00 -13.97 -39.08
CA HIS A 57 19.99 -14.02 -38.04
C HIS A 57 18.62 -14.30 -38.67
N PHE A 58 17.84 -15.19 -38.08
CA PHE A 58 16.44 -15.39 -38.44
C PHE A 58 15.60 -15.68 -37.20
N SER A 59 14.37 -15.18 -37.23
CA SER A 59 13.42 -15.24 -36.13
C SER A 59 12.05 -15.63 -36.68
N CYS A 60 11.43 -16.63 -36.05
CA CYS A 60 10.06 -17.08 -36.34
C CYS A 60 9.73 -17.38 -37.82
N GLY A 61 10.74 -17.68 -38.64
CA GLY A 61 10.58 -18.08 -40.04
C GLY A 61 10.05 -16.99 -40.98
N LEU A 62 10.06 -15.71 -40.57
CA LEU A 62 9.46 -14.62 -41.35
C LEU A 62 10.47 -13.63 -41.93
N ASP A 63 11.61 -13.39 -41.26
CA ASP A 63 12.62 -12.45 -41.71
C ASP A 63 14.05 -13.02 -41.58
N PHE A 64 14.80 -13.00 -42.68
CA PHE A 64 16.23 -13.32 -42.70
C PHE A 64 17.04 -12.03 -42.78
N THR A 65 17.98 -11.85 -41.86
CA THR A 65 18.85 -10.68 -41.83
C THR A 65 20.31 -11.10 -41.83
N LEU A 66 21.08 -10.59 -42.80
CA LEU A 66 22.53 -10.76 -42.84
C LEU A 66 23.23 -9.60 -42.13
N HIS A 67 24.17 -9.96 -41.27
CA HIS A 67 25.06 -9.09 -40.51
C HIS A 67 26.52 -9.33 -40.92
N ASP A 68 27.35 -8.30 -40.82
CA ASP A 68 28.75 -8.41 -41.22
C ASP A 68 29.60 -9.06 -40.12
N THR A 69 29.12 -9.07 -38.88
CA THR A 69 29.80 -9.65 -37.72
C THR A 69 28.89 -10.52 -36.86
N GLU A 70 29.50 -11.47 -36.14
CA GLU A 70 28.81 -12.37 -35.18
C GLU A 70 28.11 -11.56 -34.10
N ALA A 71 28.82 -10.59 -33.53
CA ALA A 71 28.32 -9.72 -32.46
C ALA A 71 27.06 -8.92 -32.87
N GLU A 72 26.95 -8.49 -34.13
CA GLU A 72 25.76 -7.80 -34.64
C GLU A 72 24.57 -8.76 -34.78
N ALA A 73 24.81 -9.99 -35.23
CA ALA A 73 23.76 -11.00 -35.35
C ALA A 73 23.30 -11.49 -33.97
N ASP A 74 24.22 -11.69 -33.04
CA ASP A 74 23.93 -12.06 -31.65
C ASP A 74 23.14 -10.97 -30.92
N ALA A 75 23.47 -9.69 -31.17
CA ALA A 75 22.72 -8.57 -30.60
C ALA A 75 21.28 -8.52 -31.13
N ALA A 76 21.07 -8.76 -32.43
CA ALA A 76 19.73 -8.83 -33.02
C ALA A 76 18.94 -10.03 -32.48
N MET A 77 19.60 -11.18 -32.32
CA MET A 77 19.01 -12.38 -31.72
C MET A 77 18.58 -12.14 -30.28
N ALA A 78 19.43 -11.51 -29.48
CA ALA A 78 19.15 -11.16 -28.09
C ALA A 78 17.96 -10.20 -27.98
N GLU A 79 17.86 -9.23 -28.89
CA GLU A 79 16.74 -8.28 -28.97
C GLU A 79 15.42 -8.98 -29.30
N ASP A 80 15.43 -9.90 -30.27
CA ASP A 80 14.24 -10.67 -30.66
C ASP A 80 13.75 -11.62 -29.57
N ILE A 81 14.66 -12.28 -28.85
CA ILE A 81 14.32 -13.13 -27.70
C ILE A 81 13.65 -12.28 -26.61
N ALA A 82 14.26 -11.15 -26.24
CA ALA A 82 13.70 -10.27 -25.22
C ALA A 82 12.34 -9.70 -25.64
N ASN A 83 12.21 -9.23 -26.90
CA ASN A 83 10.95 -8.74 -27.44
C ASN A 83 9.84 -9.81 -27.37
N THR A 84 10.18 -11.04 -27.73
CA THR A 84 9.23 -12.16 -27.71
C THR A 84 8.77 -12.43 -26.30
N ILE A 85 9.69 -12.54 -25.34
CA ILE A 85 9.36 -12.79 -23.94
C ILE A 85 8.51 -11.66 -23.35
N GLU A 86 8.90 -10.40 -23.57
CA GLU A 86 8.16 -9.23 -23.10
C GLU A 86 6.75 -9.13 -23.71
N THR A 87 6.55 -9.61 -24.93
CA THR A 87 5.24 -9.64 -25.60
C THR A 87 4.35 -10.77 -25.09
N CYS A 88 4.95 -11.90 -24.70
CA CYS A 88 4.23 -13.08 -24.25
C CYS A 88 3.93 -13.05 -22.75
N ALA A 89 4.71 -12.32 -21.95
CA ALA A 89 4.41 -12.08 -20.55
C ALA A 89 3.03 -11.45 -20.43
N ASP A 90 2.14 -12.08 -19.64
CA ASP A 90 0.79 -11.56 -19.35
C ASP A 90 0.67 -11.25 -17.86
N PRO A 91 1.10 -10.05 -17.42
CA PRO A 91 0.97 -9.64 -16.02
C PRO A 91 -0.48 -9.50 -15.55
N GLY A 92 -1.45 -9.54 -16.47
CA GLY A 92 -2.88 -9.45 -16.16
C GLY A 92 -3.55 -10.81 -15.98
N SER A 93 -2.87 -11.91 -16.31
CA SER A 93 -3.36 -13.26 -16.11
C SER A 93 -3.51 -13.55 -14.62
N GLN A 94 -4.65 -14.12 -14.22
CA GLN A 94 -4.85 -14.54 -12.82
C GLN A 94 -4.13 -15.85 -12.49
N ASP A 95 -3.78 -16.62 -13.53
CA ASP A 95 -3.15 -17.92 -13.41
C ASP A 95 -1.62 -17.84 -13.62
N ASP A 96 -1.14 -16.80 -14.31
CA ASP A 96 0.29 -16.56 -14.55
C ASP A 96 0.77 -15.39 -13.70
N HIS A 97 1.68 -15.68 -12.79
CA HIS A 97 2.28 -14.68 -11.92
C HIS A 97 3.32 -13.82 -12.66
N ASP A 98 3.21 -13.57 -13.94
CA ASP A 98 4.27 -12.88 -14.69
C ASP A 98 4.38 -11.40 -14.28
N VAL A 99 5.60 -10.86 -14.36
CA VAL A 99 5.89 -9.45 -14.09
C VAL A 99 6.47 -8.86 -15.36
N HIS A 100 5.96 -7.70 -15.78
CA HIS A 100 6.61 -6.88 -16.79
C HIS A 100 6.51 -5.41 -16.37
N ALA A 101 7.66 -4.77 -16.16
CA ALA A 101 7.75 -3.35 -15.83
C ALA A 101 8.77 -2.66 -16.74
N SER A 102 8.40 -1.52 -17.30
CA SER A 102 9.25 -0.79 -18.26
C SER A 102 9.20 0.73 -18.09
N LEU A 103 10.28 1.39 -18.48
CA LEU A 103 10.46 2.84 -18.52
C LEU A 103 10.63 3.28 -19.97
N GLY A 104 9.57 3.84 -20.55
CA GLY A 104 9.54 4.22 -21.97
C GLY A 104 10.61 5.24 -22.38
N ASP A 105 10.99 6.15 -21.49
CA ASP A 105 11.93 7.24 -21.80
C ASP A 105 13.39 6.78 -21.89
N THR A 106 13.73 5.69 -21.21
CA THR A 106 15.10 5.16 -21.14
C THR A 106 15.24 3.80 -21.80
N ASN A 107 14.14 3.23 -22.30
CA ASN A 107 14.08 1.88 -22.86
C ASN A 107 14.63 0.81 -21.90
N ASP A 108 14.31 0.97 -20.62
CA ASP A 108 14.66 0.03 -19.57
C ASP A 108 13.47 -0.82 -19.21
N SER A 109 13.71 -2.10 -18.92
CA SER A 109 12.65 -3.01 -18.52
C SER A 109 13.21 -4.12 -17.64
N VAL A 110 12.32 -4.72 -16.85
CA VAL A 110 12.54 -5.99 -16.17
C VAL A 110 11.26 -6.81 -16.32
N THR A 111 11.44 -8.08 -16.65
CA THR A 111 10.38 -9.04 -16.89
C THR A 111 10.73 -10.33 -16.16
N VAL A 112 9.75 -10.90 -15.45
CA VAL A 112 9.85 -12.26 -14.90
C VAL A 112 8.73 -13.07 -15.52
N CYS A 113 9.08 -14.19 -16.16
CA CYS A 113 8.09 -15.05 -16.77
C CYS A 113 8.33 -16.52 -16.44
N ARG A 114 7.25 -17.27 -16.24
CA ARG A 114 7.33 -18.73 -16.16
C ARG A 114 7.37 -19.33 -17.55
N VAL A 115 8.07 -20.45 -17.62
CA VAL A 115 8.41 -21.11 -18.86
C VAL A 115 8.05 -22.59 -18.69
N ALA A 116 6.91 -22.99 -19.29
CA ALA A 116 6.38 -24.34 -19.17
C ALA A 116 6.96 -25.28 -20.25
N SER A 117 7.70 -26.31 -19.84
CA SER A 117 8.16 -27.37 -20.74
C SER A 117 7.01 -28.37 -20.99
N GLU A 118 6.43 -28.40 -22.19
CA GLU A 118 5.41 -29.41 -22.55
C GLU A 118 5.98 -30.86 -22.62
N ASP A 119 7.31 -31.02 -22.73
CA ASP A 119 7.92 -32.27 -23.20
C ASP A 119 8.63 -33.11 -22.13
N SER A 120 8.74 -32.62 -20.90
CA SER A 120 9.31 -33.40 -19.80
C SER A 120 8.29 -33.53 -18.69
N GLY A 121 7.89 -34.76 -18.36
CA GLY A 121 7.06 -35.05 -17.18
C GLY A 121 7.78 -34.75 -15.84
N SER A 122 8.61 -33.70 -15.81
CA SER A 122 9.17 -33.08 -14.62
C SER A 122 8.44 -31.76 -14.38
N ASP A 123 7.79 -31.66 -13.22
CA ASP A 123 7.13 -30.47 -12.66
C ASP A 123 8.14 -29.35 -12.30
N GLN A 124 9.17 -29.11 -13.11
CA GLN A 124 10.10 -28.00 -12.91
C GLN A 124 9.83 -26.94 -13.96
N ASP A 125 8.89 -26.05 -13.64
CA ASP A 125 8.73 -24.78 -14.35
C ASP A 125 10.04 -24.00 -14.22
N GLU A 126 10.77 -23.84 -15.32
CA GLU A 126 11.88 -22.90 -15.37
C GLU A 126 11.29 -21.48 -15.34
N VAL A 127 11.96 -20.55 -14.66
CA VAL A 127 11.53 -19.16 -14.58
C VAL A 127 12.66 -18.28 -15.10
N LEU A 128 12.34 -17.32 -15.95
CA LEU A 128 13.32 -16.42 -16.52
C LEU A 128 13.20 -15.04 -15.91
N THR A 129 14.35 -14.41 -15.72
CA THR A 129 14.47 -12.97 -15.58
C THR A 129 14.99 -12.41 -16.89
N VAL A 130 14.30 -11.44 -17.47
CA VAL A 130 14.74 -10.71 -18.66
C VAL A 130 14.79 -9.23 -18.31
N TRP A 131 15.82 -8.52 -18.75
CA TRP A 131 15.96 -7.10 -18.50
C TRP A 131 16.48 -6.35 -19.73
N ARG A 132 16.22 -5.04 -19.77
CA ARG A 132 16.86 -4.11 -20.70
C ARG A 132 17.54 -3.00 -19.95
N HIS A 133 18.81 -2.78 -20.27
CA HIS A 133 19.58 -1.63 -19.83
C HIS A 133 19.81 -0.70 -21.02
N ASN A 134 19.05 0.38 -21.09
CA ASN A 134 19.06 1.33 -22.19
C ASN A 134 18.88 0.62 -23.55
N GLY A 135 17.88 -0.24 -23.62
CA GLY A 135 17.55 -1.08 -24.78
C GLY A 135 18.43 -2.31 -24.97
N THR A 136 19.53 -2.46 -24.23
CA THR A 136 20.41 -3.64 -24.34
C THR A 136 19.83 -4.78 -23.51
N PRO A 137 19.40 -5.90 -24.13
CA PRO A 137 18.76 -7.00 -23.42
C PRO A 137 19.77 -7.88 -22.67
N GLY A 138 19.30 -8.52 -21.61
CA GLY A 138 19.97 -9.61 -20.92
C GLY A 138 18.94 -10.54 -20.25
N TRP A 139 19.37 -11.75 -19.86
CA TRP A 139 18.50 -12.71 -19.20
C TRP A 139 19.26 -13.69 -18.29
N GLU A 140 18.54 -14.24 -17.33
CA GLU A 140 18.98 -15.31 -16.42
C GLU A 140 17.87 -16.36 -16.26
N SER A 141 18.28 -17.62 -16.11
CA SER A 141 17.40 -18.76 -15.83
C SER A 141 17.42 -19.12 -14.35
N HIS A 142 16.25 -19.42 -13.80
CA HIS A 142 16.06 -19.73 -12.40
C HIS A 142 15.24 -21.02 -12.21
N THR A 143 15.50 -21.71 -11.10
CA THR A 143 14.76 -22.92 -10.70
C THR A 143 13.57 -22.62 -9.78
N SER A 144 13.36 -21.35 -9.42
CA SER A 144 12.20 -20.91 -8.66
C SER A 144 11.79 -19.48 -9.06
N TYR A 145 10.50 -19.21 -8.94
CA TYR A 145 9.92 -17.91 -9.24
C TYR A 145 10.45 -16.80 -8.31
N GLU A 146 10.65 -17.12 -7.03
CA GLU A 146 11.27 -16.22 -6.05
C GLU A 146 12.70 -15.82 -6.45
N SER A 147 13.54 -16.78 -6.89
CA SER A 147 14.91 -16.47 -7.31
C SER A 147 14.95 -15.58 -8.56
N ALA A 148 13.99 -15.75 -9.48
CA ALA A 148 13.86 -14.88 -10.64
C ALA A 148 13.46 -13.46 -10.22
N LEU A 149 12.52 -13.31 -9.30
CA LEU A 149 12.14 -12.00 -8.74
C LEU A 149 13.30 -11.32 -7.99
N GLU A 150 14.15 -12.07 -7.28
CA GLU A 150 15.34 -11.51 -6.64
C GLU A 150 16.36 -10.99 -7.66
N SER A 151 16.56 -11.71 -8.77
CA SER A 151 17.41 -11.24 -9.88
C SER A 151 16.80 -10.03 -10.59
N ALA A 152 15.50 -10.05 -10.83
CA ALA A 152 14.75 -8.92 -11.36
C ALA A 152 14.90 -7.67 -10.49
N LEU A 153 14.83 -7.81 -9.17
CA LEU A 153 14.99 -6.71 -8.24
C LEU A 153 16.41 -6.15 -8.25
N TYR A 154 17.40 -7.03 -8.38
CA TYR A 154 18.80 -6.65 -8.54
C TYR A 154 19.02 -5.82 -9.82
N GLU A 155 18.50 -6.25 -10.98
CA GLU A 155 18.62 -5.51 -12.23
C GLU A 155 17.80 -4.20 -12.21
N ALA A 156 16.60 -4.19 -11.59
CA ALA A 156 15.84 -2.96 -11.35
C ALA A 156 16.63 -1.95 -10.50
N GLY A 157 17.35 -2.42 -9.48
CA GLY A 157 18.26 -1.59 -8.67
C GLY A 157 19.42 -1.01 -9.50
N ARG A 158 20.00 -1.80 -10.41
CA ARG A 158 21.04 -1.32 -11.33
C ARG A 158 20.53 -0.28 -12.32
N ILE A 159 19.29 -0.41 -12.78
CA ILE A 159 18.61 0.61 -13.56
C ILE A 159 18.45 1.87 -12.71
N ALA A 160 17.97 1.76 -11.48
CA ALA A 160 17.81 2.88 -10.55
C ALA A 160 19.11 3.63 -10.26
N ASP A 161 20.23 2.92 -10.10
CA ASP A 161 21.56 3.52 -9.93
C ASP A 161 21.98 4.34 -11.16
N ARG A 162 21.55 3.95 -12.36
CA ARG A 162 21.89 4.63 -13.62
C ARG A 162 20.98 5.80 -13.95
N VAL A 163 19.65 5.63 -13.82
CA VAL A 163 18.65 6.64 -14.25
C VAL A 163 18.09 7.49 -13.10
N GLY A 164 18.46 7.16 -11.86
CA GLY A 164 18.01 7.79 -10.63
C GLY A 164 16.78 7.09 -10.03
N GLY A 165 16.78 6.98 -8.70
CA GLY A 165 15.75 6.25 -7.96
C GLY A 165 14.31 6.73 -8.17
N VAL A 166 14.09 8.03 -8.39
CA VAL A 166 12.74 8.57 -8.69
C VAL A 166 12.25 8.08 -10.05
N THR A 167 13.12 8.06 -11.06
CA THR A 167 12.79 7.64 -12.42
C THR A 167 12.53 6.13 -12.47
N ALA A 168 13.31 5.34 -11.74
CA ALA A 168 13.19 3.89 -11.71
C ALA A 168 12.19 3.34 -10.67
N ALA A 169 11.59 4.22 -9.84
CA ALA A 169 10.68 3.82 -8.77
C ALA A 169 9.55 2.89 -9.24
N PRO A 170 8.88 3.12 -10.40
CA PRO A 170 7.83 2.21 -10.87
C PRO A 170 8.34 0.78 -11.15
N LEU A 171 9.59 0.67 -11.62
CA LEU A 171 10.23 -0.60 -11.98
C LEU A 171 10.55 -1.40 -10.70
N VAL A 172 11.23 -0.76 -9.75
CA VAL A 172 11.57 -1.35 -8.45
C VAL A 172 10.30 -1.73 -7.68
N GLN A 173 9.31 -0.84 -7.66
CA GLN A 173 8.01 -1.06 -6.99
C GLN A 173 7.31 -2.32 -7.49
N ALA A 174 7.19 -2.50 -8.82
CA ALA A 174 6.50 -3.65 -9.39
C ALA A 174 7.16 -4.97 -8.98
N VAL A 175 8.49 -5.03 -9.00
CA VAL A 175 9.23 -6.24 -8.65
C VAL A 175 9.20 -6.51 -7.14
N GLU A 176 9.33 -5.49 -6.29
CA GLU A 176 9.23 -5.66 -4.83
C GLU A 176 7.86 -6.18 -4.40
N ILE A 177 6.78 -5.68 -5.02
CA ILE A 177 5.41 -6.13 -4.79
C ILE A 177 5.26 -7.60 -5.18
N ALA A 178 5.69 -7.97 -6.39
CA ALA A 178 5.58 -9.35 -6.87
C ALA A 178 6.42 -10.32 -6.01
N LEU A 179 7.59 -9.89 -5.54
CA LEU A 179 8.41 -10.67 -4.61
C LEU A 179 7.72 -10.88 -3.26
N PHE A 180 7.07 -9.84 -2.72
CA PHE A 180 6.28 -9.96 -1.49
C PHE A 180 5.11 -10.92 -1.68
N GLU A 181 4.35 -10.77 -2.75
CA GLU A 181 3.20 -11.63 -3.07
C GLU A 181 3.61 -13.09 -3.28
N ALA A 182 4.74 -13.35 -3.97
CA ALA A 182 5.26 -14.69 -4.16
C ALA A 182 5.63 -15.35 -2.81
N LYS A 183 6.29 -14.61 -1.91
CA LYS A 183 6.66 -15.11 -0.58
C LYS A 183 5.43 -15.35 0.32
N MET A 184 4.42 -14.49 0.20
CA MET A 184 3.11 -14.62 0.85
C MET A 184 2.23 -15.72 0.26
N GLY A 185 2.41 -16.08 -1.02
CA GLY A 185 1.73 -17.21 -1.65
C GLY A 185 2.35 -18.54 -1.24
N ALA A 186 3.67 -18.57 -1.04
CA ALA A 186 4.40 -19.75 -0.57
C ALA A 186 4.22 -20.01 0.93
N SER A 187 3.91 -18.97 1.71
CA SER A 187 3.75 -19.05 3.16
C SER A 187 2.58 -18.20 3.63
N THR A 188 1.79 -18.70 4.57
CA THR A 188 0.73 -17.93 5.23
C THR A 188 1.30 -16.97 6.30
N ILE A 189 2.53 -16.49 6.11
CA ILE A 189 3.30 -15.71 7.06
C ILE A 189 3.91 -14.53 6.31
N VAL A 190 3.78 -13.33 6.88
CA VAL A 190 4.42 -12.11 6.39
C VAL A 190 5.95 -12.28 6.45
N PRO A 191 6.65 -12.19 5.29
CA PRO A 191 8.07 -12.47 5.24
C PRO A 191 8.89 -11.55 6.14
N ASP A 192 9.91 -12.12 6.78
CA ASP A 192 10.88 -11.36 7.55
C ASP A 192 11.68 -10.42 6.63
N GLY A 193 11.79 -9.14 7.00
CA GLY A 193 12.56 -8.13 6.26
C GLY A 193 11.73 -6.97 5.71
N TYR A 194 10.40 -7.06 5.72
CA TYR A 194 9.52 -5.94 5.41
C TYR A 194 9.23 -5.10 6.67
N GLY A 195 9.18 -3.78 6.50
CA GLY A 195 8.86 -2.86 7.60
C GLY A 195 7.43 -3.08 8.09
N ARG A 196 7.30 -3.35 9.40
CA ARG A 196 6.01 -3.53 10.09
C ARG A 196 5.65 -2.23 10.80
N ASP A 197 4.82 -1.42 10.14
CA ASP A 197 4.37 -0.14 10.68
C ASP A 197 3.28 -0.32 11.75
N MET A 198 2.46 -1.36 11.61
CA MET A 198 1.46 -1.76 12.59
C MET A 198 1.45 -3.28 12.71
N GLU A 199 1.27 -3.78 13.93
CA GLU A 199 1.14 -5.21 14.23
C GLU A 199 0.04 -5.38 15.28
N ILE A 200 -0.98 -6.16 14.93
CA ILE A 200 -2.19 -6.40 15.73
C ILE A 200 -2.38 -7.91 15.86
N THR A 201 -2.26 -8.43 17.08
CA THR A 201 -2.41 -9.87 17.35
C THR A 201 -3.68 -10.13 18.17
N ASP A 202 -4.48 -11.10 17.75
CA ASP A 202 -5.69 -11.56 18.47
C ASP A 202 -5.49 -12.90 19.22
N GLY A 203 -4.31 -13.50 19.09
CA GLY A 203 -3.91 -14.74 19.74
C GLY A 203 -3.65 -15.89 18.76
N GLU A 204 -4.42 -15.99 17.68
CA GLU A 204 -4.23 -17.01 16.62
C GLU A 204 -3.75 -16.40 15.31
N GLU A 205 -4.12 -15.15 15.02
CA GLU A 205 -3.69 -14.39 13.84
C GLU A 205 -2.96 -13.10 14.24
N THR A 206 -2.12 -12.62 13.32
CA THR A 206 -1.46 -11.32 13.45
C THR A 206 -1.61 -10.53 12.17
N HIS A 207 -2.21 -9.35 12.26
CA HIS A 207 -2.43 -8.46 11.15
C HIS A 207 -1.37 -7.35 11.14
N PHE A 208 -0.89 -7.02 9.95
CA PHE A 208 0.16 -6.05 9.74
C PHE A 208 -0.27 -4.95 8.79
N LEU A 209 0.20 -3.74 9.07
CA LEU A 209 0.30 -2.67 8.09
C LEU A 209 1.75 -2.61 7.61
N LEU A 210 1.96 -2.70 6.30
CA LEU A 210 3.29 -2.82 5.70
C LEU A 210 3.43 -1.85 4.53
N GLN A 211 4.65 -1.36 4.31
CA GLN A 211 5.04 -0.70 3.07
C GLN A 211 5.98 -1.59 2.25
N VAL A 212 5.64 -1.81 0.97
CA VAL A 212 6.42 -2.61 0.00
C VAL A 212 6.46 -1.86 -1.33
N GLY A 213 7.63 -1.67 -1.93
CA GLY A 213 7.71 -0.93 -3.20
C GLY A 213 7.24 0.51 -3.10
N GLY A 214 7.14 1.08 -1.89
CA GLY A 214 6.49 2.37 -1.67
C GLY A 214 4.95 2.36 -1.68
N ARG A 215 4.29 1.22 -1.91
CA ARG A 215 2.84 1.05 -1.71
C ARG A 215 2.55 0.47 -0.34
N TRP A 216 1.36 0.73 0.15
CA TRP A 216 0.90 0.27 1.45
C TRP A 216 -0.06 -0.90 1.30
N THR A 217 0.00 -1.88 2.18
CA THR A 217 -0.99 -2.97 2.22
C THR A 217 -1.26 -3.41 3.65
N HIS A 218 -2.46 -3.96 3.83
CA HIS A 218 -2.75 -4.89 4.91
C HIS A 218 -2.30 -6.30 4.49
N ALA A 219 -1.70 -7.03 5.43
CA ALA A 219 -1.41 -8.46 5.32
C ALA A 219 -1.61 -9.11 6.69
N ASN A 220 -1.79 -10.43 6.75
CA ASN A 220 -1.90 -11.17 8.00
C ASN A 220 -1.04 -12.44 7.96
N ASP A 221 -0.62 -12.88 9.15
CA ASP A 221 -0.21 -14.25 9.41
C ASP A 221 -1.49 -15.04 9.70
N GLY A 222 -1.82 -16.06 8.89
CA GLY A 222 -3.05 -16.85 9.10
C GLY A 222 -3.81 -17.22 7.83
N TYR A 223 -5.14 -17.23 7.89
CA TYR A 223 -6.00 -17.67 6.78
C TYR A 223 -5.89 -16.76 5.53
N LEU A 224 -6.11 -17.36 4.36
CA LEU A 224 -6.16 -16.76 3.00
C LEU A 224 -5.89 -15.24 2.95
N ASN A 225 -4.61 -14.90 2.83
CA ASN A 225 -4.11 -13.54 2.78
C ASN A 225 -4.78 -12.74 1.67
N ARG A 226 -5.51 -11.68 2.04
CA ARG A 226 -6.05 -10.71 1.08
C ARG A 226 -5.14 -9.49 1.04
N ILE A 227 -4.23 -9.47 0.07
CA ILE A 227 -3.38 -8.32 -0.17
C ILE A 227 -4.18 -7.27 -0.95
N SER A 228 -4.17 -6.03 -0.47
CA SER A 228 -4.84 -4.91 -1.13
C SER A 228 -3.91 -3.70 -1.10
N TRP A 229 -3.24 -3.48 -2.24
CA TRP A 229 -2.30 -2.39 -2.41
C TRP A 229 -2.99 -1.03 -2.50
N GLN A 230 -2.52 -0.10 -1.69
CA GLN A 230 -2.97 1.28 -1.62
C GLN A 230 -1.80 2.23 -1.84
N ASP A 231 -2.10 3.40 -2.40
CA ASP A 231 -1.09 4.44 -2.64
C ASP A 231 -0.73 5.22 -1.37
N ASN A 232 -1.60 5.18 -0.36
CA ASN A 232 -1.38 5.87 0.90
C ASN A 232 -1.63 4.94 2.10
N ARG A 233 -0.96 5.30 3.20
CA ARG A 233 -0.99 4.55 4.45
C ARG A 233 -2.39 4.52 5.08
N ALA A 234 -3.12 5.63 5.02
CA ALA A 234 -4.43 5.77 5.65
C ALA A 234 -5.46 4.80 5.06
N ASP A 235 -5.49 4.64 3.74
CA ASP A 235 -6.39 3.71 3.05
C ASP A 235 -6.03 2.25 3.36
N ALA A 236 -4.74 1.91 3.36
CA ALA A 236 -4.30 0.56 3.73
C ALA A 236 -4.61 0.22 5.19
N ALA A 237 -4.45 1.19 6.08
CA ALA A 237 -4.81 1.06 7.47
C ALA A 237 -6.34 0.95 7.64
N GLY A 238 -7.14 1.68 6.86
CA GLY A 238 -8.60 1.48 6.80
C GLY A 238 -8.98 0.05 6.41
N ASN A 239 -8.26 -0.57 5.46
CA ASN A 239 -8.47 -1.98 5.11
C ASN A 239 -8.10 -2.94 6.26
N LEU A 240 -6.98 -2.68 6.94
CA LEU A 240 -6.58 -3.42 8.14
C LEU A 240 -7.66 -3.37 9.23
N LEU A 241 -8.16 -2.16 9.51
CA LEU A 241 -9.20 -1.95 10.52
C LEU A 241 -10.51 -2.66 10.16
N ASN A 242 -10.91 -2.63 8.89
CA ASN A 242 -12.05 -3.40 8.40
C ASN A 242 -11.84 -4.91 8.55
N ALA A 243 -10.64 -5.42 8.27
CA ALA A 243 -10.32 -6.83 8.43
C ALA A 243 -10.44 -7.27 9.90
N ILE A 244 -9.90 -6.48 10.83
CA ILE A 244 -10.00 -6.72 12.27
C ILE A 244 -11.46 -6.69 12.75
N ALA A 245 -12.24 -5.72 12.24
CA ALA A 245 -13.64 -5.56 12.62
C ALA A 245 -14.53 -6.71 12.13
N ILE A 246 -14.35 -7.16 10.88
CA ILE A 246 -15.19 -8.22 10.29
C ILE A 246 -15.03 -9.56 11.01
N GLU A 247 -13.86 -9.87 11.56
CA GLU A 247 -13.55 -11.19 12.10
C GLU A 247 -13.81 -11.36 13.62
N ASN A 248 -14.39 -10.36 14.30
CA ASN A 248 -14.60 -10.37 15.76
C ASN A 248 -13.30 -10.55 16.57
N LEU A 249 -12.17 -10.07 16.03
CA LEU A 249 -10.82 -10.24 16.58
C LEU A 249 -10.53 -9.32 17.77
N ILE A 250 -11.55 -8.99 18.55
CA ILE A 250 -11.41 -8.09 19.68
C ILE A 250 -11.25 -8.97 20.92
N PRO A 251 -10.07 -8.94 21.57
CA PRO A 251 -9.90 -9.59 22.86
C PRO A 251 -10.92 -9.01 23.84
N ALA A 252 -11.55 -9.86 24.66
CA ALA A 252 -12.58 -9.50 25.64
C ALA A 252 -12.19 -8.43 26.69
N ASP A 253 -10.98 -7.87 26.60
CA ASP A 253 -10.41 -6.87 27.49
C ASP A 253 -10.22 -5.49 26.82
N GLY A 254 -10.71 -5.28 25.59
CA GLY A 254 -10.56 -4.04 24.83
C GLY A 254 -9.15 -3.82 24.27
N TYR A 255 -9.07 -3.51 22.98
CA TYR A 255 -7.79 -3.32 22.29
C TYR A 255 -7.31 -1.86 22.32
N ASN A 256 -6.04 -1.61 22.65
CA ASN A 256 -5.39 -0.31 22.52
C ASN A 256 -3.99 -0.47 21.91
N TRP A 257 -3.78 0.10 20.74
CA TRP A 257 -2.51 0.15 20.05
C TRP A 257 -2.06 1.56 19.76
N VAL A 258 -0.75 1.76 19.80
CA VAL A 258 -0.07 3.01 19.54
C VAL A 258 1.15 2.68 18.70
N SER A 259 1.37 3.42 17.61
CA SER A 259 2.55 3.21 16.77
C SER A 259 3.86 3.48 17.53
N PRO A 260 5.00 2.92 17.08
CA PRO A 260 6.29 3.15 17.72
C PRO A 260 6.69 4.63 17.82
N ASP A 261 6.26 5.47 16.88
CA ASP A 261 6.45 6.92 16.87
C ASP A 261 5.33 7.71 17.57
N GLU A 262 4.37 6.99 18.18
CA GLU A 262 3.16 7.50 18.85
C GLU A 262 2.25 8.38 17.99
N GLN A 263 2.48 8.41 16.68
CA GLN A 263 1.68 9.19 15.74
C GLN A 263 0.30 8.57 15.51
N ASP A 264 0.24 7.25 15.42
CA ASP A 264 -0.99 6.52 15.13
C ASP A 264 -1.49 5.80 16.38
N ARG A 265 -2.82 5.70 16.49
CA ARG A 265 -3.49 5.06 17.63
C ARG A 265 -4.73 4.35 17.17
N VAL A 266 -4.98 3.17 17.70
CA VAL A 266 -6.21 2.43 17.47
C VAL A 266 -6.73 1.96 18.82
N THR A 267 -7.97 2.28 19.13
CA THR A 267 -8.64 1.94 20.38
C THR A 267 -10.00 1.34 20.08
N VAL A 268 -10.28 0.17 20.64
CA VAL A 268 -11.62 -0.41 20.64
C VAL A 268 -12.34 -0.04 21.93
N ILE A 269 -13.61 0.35 21.80
CA ILE A 269 -14.54 0.64 22.88
C ILE A 269 -15.64 -0.43 22.80
N GLU A 270 -15.64 -1.39 23.72
CA GLU A 270 -16.61 -2.48 23.76
C GLU A 270 -17.83 -2.17 24.65
N GLN A 271 -18.97 -2.75 24.29
CA GLN A 271 -20.21 -2.87 25.08
C GLN A 271 -20.79 -4.29 24.89
N ASP A 272 -21.65 -4.74 25.82
CA ASP A 272 -22.16 -6.11 25.92
C ASP A 272 -22.66 -6.75 24.60
N ASP A 273 -23.14 -5.96 23.63
CA ASP A 273 -23.64 -6.40 22.31
C ASP A 273 -23.06 -5.59 21.12
N GLY A 274 -21.93 -4.89 21.26
CA GLY A 274 -21.34 -4.12 20.15
C GLY A 274 -20.04 -3.39 20.49
N TYR A 275 -19.36 -2.83 19.49
CA TYR A 275 -18.12 -2.10 19.71
C TYR A 275 -17.94 -0.91 18.76
N ALA A 276 -17.15 0.07 19.20
CA ALA A 276 -16.72 1.21 18.40
C ALA A 276 -15.21 1.18 18.26
N LEU A 277 -14.72 1.32 17.04
CA LEU A 277 -13.30 1.45 16.75
C LEU A 277 -12.95 2.93 16.57
N VAL A 278 -12.13 3.46 17.46
CA VAL A 278 -11.53 4.81 17.36
C VAL A 278 -10.12 4.66 16.82
N TRP A 279 -9.79 5.39 15.75
CA TRP A 279 -8.45 5.35 15.17
C TRP A 279 -7.91 6.73 14.82
N VAL A 280 -6.59 6.89 14.87
CA VAL A 280 -5.79 8.02 14.41
C VAL A 280 -4.64 7.44 13.58
N LEU A 281 -4.50 7.91 12.35
CA LEU A 281 -3.53 7.47 11.36
C LEU A 281 -2.94 8.73 10.70
N GLY A 282 -1.78 9.17 11.16
CA GLY A 282 -1.20 10.48 10.84
C GLY A 282 -2.21 11.62 11.08
N ASP A 283 -2.47 12.39 10.03
CA ASP A 283 -3.39 13.54 10.07
C ASP A 283 -4.88 13.15 10.05
N THR A 284 -5.20 11.87 9.91
CA THR A 284 -6.59 11.38 9.79
C THR A 284 -7.05 10.63 11.02
N ALA A 285 -8.32 10.77 11.38
CA ALA A 285 -8.94 9.92 12.39
C ALA A 285 -10.40 9.65 12.04
N GLY A 286 -10.90 8.55 12.58
CA GLY A 286 -12.26 8.11 12.35
C GLY A 286 -12.83 7.33 13.53
N LEU A 287 -14.15 7.16 13.46
CA LEU A 287 -14.91 6.28 14.32
C LEU A 287 -15.71 5.34 13.43
N ASP A 288 -15.43 4.05 13.52
CA ASP A 288 -16.23 3.03 12.85
C ASP A 288 -16.99 2.23 13.91
N ALA A 289 -18.32 2.36 13.89
CA ALA A 289 -19.20 1.63 14.78
C ALA A 289 -19.57 0.29 14.14
N PHE A 290 -19.34 -0.80 14.87
CA PHE A 290 -19.64 -2.15 14.41
C PHE A 290 -20.53 -2.86 15.43
N ASP A 291 -21.54 -3.52 14.87
CA ASP A 291 -22.77 -3.98 15.53
C ASP A 291 -23.65 -2.85 16.09
N GLY A 292 -24.88 -2.80 15.58
CA GLY A 292 -25.81 -1.66 15.66
C GLY A 292 -26.49 -1.47 17.03
N GLY A 293 -25.77 -1.72 18.12
CA GLY A 293 -26.28 -1.70 19.49
C GLY A 293 -25.75 -0.58 20.39
N LEU A 294 -24.79 0.22 19.93
CA LEU A 294 -24.24 1.32 20.74
C LEU A 294 -25.33 2.35 21.05
N ASP A 295 -25.51 2.66 22.33
CA ASP A 295 -26.39 3.74 22.75
C ASP A 295 -25.80 5.12 22.40
N ASP A 296 -26.68 6.14 22.32
CA ASP A 296 -26.31 7.51 21.93
C ASP A 296 -25.25 8.12 22.88
N GLU A 297 -25.20 7.69 24.14
CA GLU A 297 -24.25 8.17 25.15
C GLU A 297 -22.84 7.63 24.88
N THR A 298 -22.72 6.35 24.56
CA THR A 298 -21.46 5.68 24.24
C THR A 298 -20.90 6.17 22.90
N LEU A 299 -21.77 6.38 21.91
CA LEU A 299 -21.37 6.97 20.63
C LEU A 299 -20.85 8.41 20.81
N ALA A 300 -21.49 9.21 21.68
CA ALA A 300 -21.02 10.55 22.00
C ALA A 300 -19.67 10.52 22.75
N GLU A 301 -19.48 9.58 23.69
CA GLU A 301 -18.21 9.39 24.40
C GLU A 301 -17.07 8.97 23.45
N ALA A 302 -17.35 8.01 22.56
CA ALA A 302 -16.39 7.53 21.55
C ALA A 302 -15.96 8.66 20.61
N ASN A 303 -16.91 9.46 20.10
CA ASN A 303 -16.63 10.65 19.29
C ASN A 303 -15.82 11.70 20.07
N ALA A 304 -16.16 11.97 21.33
CA ALA A 304 -15.42 12.90 22.18
C ALA A 304 -13.99 12.39 22.49
N ARG A 305 -13.79 11.07 22.56
CA ARG A 305 -12.48 10.46 22.76
C ARG A 305 -11.64 10.52 21.48
N ALA A 306 -12.20 10.20 20.31
CA ALA A 306 -11.56 10.38 19.01
C ALA A 306 -11.11 11.83 18.80
N ALA A 307 -11.99 12.80 19.06
CA ALA A 307 -11.70 14.22 18.95
C ALA A 307 -10.58 14.70 19.90
N ARG A 308 -10.53 14.18 21.14
CA ARG A 308 -9.44 14.49 22.08
C ARG A 308 -8.11 13.90 21.61
N ILE A 309 -8.09 12.66 21.14
CA ILE A 309 -6.85 12.01 20.68
C ILE A 309 -6.32 12.74 19.43
N LEU A 310 -7.19 13.11 18.49
CA LEU A 310 -6.85 13.97 17.35
C LEU A 310 -6.21 15.29 17.78
N ARG A 311 -6.82 15.99 18.74
CA ARG A 311 -6.30 17.26 19.25
C ARG A 311 -4.93 17.09 19.90
N ASP A 312 -4.78 16.09 20.77
CA ASP A 312 -3.51 15.81 21.45
C ASP A 312 -2.40 15.43 20.45
N HIS A 313 -2.75 14.76 19.35
CA HIS A 313 -1.83 14.46 18.25
C HIS A 313 -1.43 15.73 17.47
N GLN A 314 -2.40 16.55 17.07
CA GLN A 314 -2.15 17.84 16.40
C GLN A 314 -1.31 18.79 17.26
N GLU A 315 -1.56 18.83 18.57
CA GLU A 315 -0.77 19.63 19.51
C GLU A 315 0.69 19.14 19.59
N ARG A 316 0.94 17.83 19.56
CA ARG A 316 2.30 17.26 19.51
C ARG A 316 3.01 17.51 18.18
N GLU A 317 2.32 17.34 17.06
CA GLU A 317 2.80 17.67 15.72
C GLU A 317 3.20 19.16 15.62
N GLU A 318 2.38 20.05 16.15
CA GLU A 318 2.62 21.50 16.19
C GLU A 318 3.76 21.89 17.15
N GLU A 319 3.88 21.22 18.30
CA GLU A 319 5.01 21.39 19.23
C GLU A 319 6.32 20.90 18.61
N SER A 320 6.29 19.84 17.80
CA SER A 320 7.42 19.33 17.02
C SER A 320 7.78 20.26 15.84
N ARG A 321 6.78 20.88 15.21
CA ARG A 321 6.92 21.85 14.09
C ARG A 321 7.21 23.29 14.50
N ALA A 322 7.29 23.62 15.79
CA ALA A 322 7.43 24.98 16.29
C ALA A 322 8.73 25.72 15.86
N GLY A 323 9.59 25.11 15.04
CA GLY A 323 10.71 25.76 14.37
C GLY A 323 10.39 26.54 13.09
N GLU A 324 9.26 26.31 12.40
CA GLU A 324 9.08 26.76 11.00
C GLU A 324 7.70 27.34 10.60
N LEU A 325 6.84 27.75 11.54
CA LEU A 325 5.56 28.39 11.18
C LEU A 325 5.70 29.89 10.91
N THR A 326 5.07 30.41 9.86
CA THR A 326 5.03 31.85 9.58
C THR A 326 4.09 32.57 10.56
N ALA A 327 4.32 33.86 10.80
CA ALA A 327 3.56 34.65 11.78
C ALA A 327 2.04 34.70 11.51
N VAL A 328 1.61 34.48 10.27
CA VAL A 328 0.19 34.46 9.89
C VAL A 328 -0.47 33.13 10.30
N GLU A 329 0.24 32.02 10.18
CA GLU A 329 -0.24 30.69 10.57
C GLU A 329 -0.36 30.56 12.09
N GLN A 330 0.57 31.18 12.84
CA GLN A 330 0.49 31.26 14.30
C GLN A 330 -0.75 32.04 14.79
N VAL A 331 -1.13 33.11 14.09
CA VAL A 331 -2.33 33.89 14.44
C VAL A 331 -3.61 33.13 14.11
N ASN A 332 -3.65 32.40 13.00
CA ASN A 332 -4.82 31.60 12.61
C ASN A 332 -5.01 30.40 13.55
N ALA A 333 -3.93 29.69 13.90
CA ALA A 333 -3.98 28.61 14.89
C ALA A 333 -4.41 29.13 16.27
N GLY A 334 -3.89 30.28 16.69
CA GLY A 334 -4.32 30.95 17.93
C GLY A 334 -5.81 31.33 17.93
N ALA A 335 -6.34 31.78 16.79
CA ALA A 335 -7.76 32.11 16.65
C ALA A 335 -8.66 30.86 16.71
N MET A 336 -8.25 29.76 16.07
CA MET A 336 -8.98 28.48 16.13
C MET A 336 -8.97 27.90 17.55
N ARG A 337 -7.81 27.89 18.23
CA ARG A 337 -7.70 27.46 19.64
C ARG A 337 -8.62 28.29 20.56
N LEU A 338 -8.66 29.60 20.35
CA LEU A 338 -9.54 30.48 21.13
C LEU A 338 -11.02 30.14 20.90
N GLN A 339 -11.40 29.78 19.68
CA GLN A 339 -12.78 29.43 19.34
C GLN A 339 -13.21 28.09 19.94
N VAL A 340 -12.35 27.06 19.89
CA VAL A 340 -12.62 25.77 20.54
C VAL A 340 -12.77 25.94 22.06
N LEU A 341 -11.89 26.71 22.70
CA LEU A 341 -11.99 27.01 24.13
C LEU A 341 -13.28 27.79 24.48
N GLN A 342 -13.75 28.67 23.59
CA GLN A 342 -15.02 29.37 23.76
C GLN A 342 -16.22 28.43 23.64
N ASP A 343 -16.17 27.45 22.73
CA ASP A 343 -17.22 26.45 22.55
C ASP A 343 -17.25 25.45 23.72
N GLU A 344 -16.09 24.97 24.20
CA GLU A 344 -15.98 24.14 25.41
C GLU A 344 -16.48 24.87 26.66
N LEU A 345 -16.12 26.15 26.81
CA LEU A 345 -16.60 26.99 27.90
C LEU A 345 -18.13 27.13 27.85
N LYS A 346 -18.70 27.32 26.67
CA LYS A 346 -20.15 27.43 26.47
C LYS A 346 -20.88 26.13 26.78
N ALA A 347 -20.33 24.98 26.36
CA ALA A 347 -20.87 23.66 26.67
C ALA A 347 -20.85 23.39 28.19
N THR A 348 -19.71 23.66 28.83
CA THR A 348 -19.55 23.53 30.29
C THR A 348 -20.51 24.44 31.06
N GLN A 349 -20.63 25.70 30.63
CA GLN A 349 -21.57 26.65 31.22
C GLN A 349 -23.02 26.17 31.12
N THR A 350 -23.40 25.60 29.97
CA THR A 350 -24.75 25.03 29.75
C THR A 350 -25.03 23.88 30.71
N ALA A 351 -24.13 22.89 30.79
CA ALA A 351 -24.25 21.73 31.68
C ALA A 351 -24.30 22.12 33.18
N VAL A 352 -23.45 23.04 33.60
CA VAL A 352 -23.47 23.58 34.97
C VAL A 352 -24.76 24.36 35.22
N GLY A 353 -25.22 25.14 34.24
CA GLY A 353 -26.49 25.86 34.31
C GLY A 353 -27.68 24.92 34.50
N ASP A 354 -27.74 23.82 33.76
CA ASP A 354 -28.80 22.81 33.89
C ASP A 354 -28.74 22.06 35.22
N SER A 355 -27.55 21.73 35.69
CA SER A 355 -27.34 21.15 37.02
C SER A 355 -27.84 22.07 38.14
N ILE A 356 -27.57 23.38 38.05
CA ILE A 356 -28.06 24.38 39.01
C ILE A 356 -29.59 24.49 38.97
N ARG A 357 -30.19 24.48 37.77
CA ARG A 357 -31.64 24.54 37.59
C ARG A 357 -32.32 23.27 38.13
N GLN A 358 -31.75 22.11 37.89
CA GLN A 358 -32.22 20.84 38.43
C GLN A 358 -32.14 20.82 39.96
N ALA A 359 -31.00 21.23 40.53
CA ALA A 359 -30.84 21.31 41.99
C ALA A 359 -31.79 22.32 42.66
N ASP A 360 -32.16 23.42 41.99
CA ASP A 360 -33.22 24.33 42.46
C ASP A 360 -34.61 23.66 42.42
N ASN A 361 -34.96 22.98 41.32
CA ASN A 361 -36.22 22.25 41.17
C ASN A 361 -36.38 21.13 42.21
N GLU A 362 -35.29 20.43 42.51
CA GLU A 362 -35.22 19.37 43.55
C GLU A 362 -35.21 19.95 44.97
N GLY A 363 -35.21 21.28 45.13
CA GLY A 363 -35.20 21.96 46.42
C GLY A 363 -33.89 21.81 47.20
N ARG A 364 -32.79 21.48 46.51
CA ARG A 364 -31.42 21.35 47.05
C ARG A 364 -30.68 22.68 47.13
N ILE A 365 -31.21 23.78 46.60
CA ILE A 365 -30.62 25.12 46.74
C ILE A 365 -31.66 26.05 47.38
N GLY A 366 -31.30 26.74 48.48
CA GLY A 366 -32.23 27.69 49.10
C GLY A 366 -31.91 28.09 50.55
N ARG A 367 -32.47 29.23 50.98
CA ARG A 367 -32.15 29.90 52.27
C ARG A 367 -32.49 29.10 53.54
N TYR A 368 -33.29 28.04 53.42
CA TYR A 368 -33.81 27.25 54.55
C TYR A 368 -33.85 25.74 54.26
N LYS A 369 -32.92 25.23 53.44
CA LYS A 369 -32.91 23.82 52.99
C LYS A 369 -31.78 23.03 53.66
N SER A 370 -32.01 21.73 53.85
CA SER A 370 -31.13 20.78 54.56
C SER A 370 -29.79 20.53 53.86
N SER A 371 -29.67 20.88 52.58
CA SER A 371 -28.46 20.71 51.76
C SER A 371 -27.33 21.71 52.07
N GLY A 372 -27.61 22.79 52.82
CA GLY A 372 -26.59 23.77 53.22
C GLY A 372 -26.13 24.75 52.12
N ILE A 373 -26.48 24.52 50.86
CA ILE A 373 -26.09 25.41 49.74
C ILE A 373 -27.12 26.54 49.58
N ASN A 374 -26.69 27.76 49.87
CA ASN A 374 -27.47 28.98 49.62
C ASN A 374 -26.96 29.72 48.38
N TRP A 375 -27.80 30.60 47.83
CA TRP A 375 -27.51 31.37 46.60
C TRP A 375 -26.25 32.24 46.68
N THR A 376 -25.88 32.71 47.87
CA THR A 376 -24.66 33.50 48.08
C THR A 376 -23.43 32.61 48.03
N SER A 377 -23.49 31.44 48.66
CA SER A 377 -22.40 30.44 48.61
C SER A 377 -22.18 29.94 47.19
N LEU A 378 -23.26 29.69 46.43
CA LEU A 378 -23.15 29.27 45.03
C LEU A 378 -22.52 30.36 44.15
N ALA A 379 -22.91 31.63 44.34
CA ALA A 379 -22.30 32.75 43.62
C ALA A 379 -20.79 32.86 43.88
N ASN A 380 -20.37 32.71 45.14
CA ASN A 380 -18.96 32.73 45.52
C ASN A 380 -18.18 31.55 44.93
N SER A 381 -18.78 30.35 44.87
CA SER A 381 -18.12 29.16 44.29
C SER A 381 -17.95 29.25 42.77
N LEU A 382 -18.85 29.97 42.10
CA LEU A 382 -18.82 30.19 40.65
C LEU A 382 -18.04 31.46 40.26
N ASP A 383 -17.55 32.22 41.24
CA ASP A 383 -16.92 33.54 41.05
C ASP A 383 -17.74 34.50 40.17
N VAL A 384 -19.07 34.48 40.35
CA VAL A 384 -19.99 35.37 39.64
C VAL A 384 -20.81 36.17 40.63
N ASP A 385 -21.37 37.30 40.16
CA ASP A 385 -22.28 38.05 40.99
C ASP A 385 -23.60 37.30 41.22
N ARG A 386 -24.26 37.64 42.32
CA ARG A 386 -25.50 36.97 42.72
C ARG A 386 -26.65 37.14 41.70
N ASN A 387 -26.67 38.23 40.93
CA ASN A 387 -27.68 38.41 39.88
C ASN A 387 -27.42 37.44 38.72
N THR A 388 -26.17 37.19 38.36
CA THR A 388 -25.82 36.17 37.35
C THR A 388 -26.34 34.79 37.73
N VAL A 389 -26.21 34.37 38.99
CA VAL A 389 -26.80 33.09 39.47
C VAL A 389 -28.34 33.09 39.34
N TYR A 390 -29.01 34.22 39.57
CA TYR A 390 -30.46 34.33 39.36
C TYR A 390 -30.85 34.27 37.88
N GLU A 391 -30.01 34.78 36.98
CA GLU A 391 -30.24 34.70 35.54
C GLU A 391 -29.93 33.29 34.99
N ILE A 392 -28.93 32.57 35.55
CA ILE A 392 -28.68 31.15 35.29
C ILE A 392 -29.90 30.31 35.66
N ARG A 393 -30.44 30.53 36.86
CA ARG A 393 -31.67 29.89 37.34
C ARG A 393 -32.85 30.09 36.37
N LYS A 394 -32.99 31.30 35.81
CA LYS A 394 -34.05 31.64 34.85
C LYS A 394 -33.76 31.19 33.41
N GLY A 395 -32.60 30.60 33.14
CA GLY A 395 -32.17 30.20 31.80
C GLY A 395 -31.84 31.37 30.88
N LYS A 396 -31.54 32.55 31.44
CA LYS A 396 -31.17 33.77 30.70
C LYS A 396 -29.65 33.97 30.60
N ALA A 397 -28.91 33.49 31.59
CA ALA A 397 -27.47 33.25 31.50
C ALA A 397 -27.25 31.74 31.45
N TRP A 398 -26.21 31.28 30.76
CA TRP A 398 -25.93 29.85 30.53
C TRP A 398 -27.19 29.12 30.03
N PRO A 399 -27.65 29.49 28.81
CA PRO A 399 -28.96 29.13 28.28
C PRO A 399 -29.14 27.61 28.28
N LYS A 400 -30.39 27.17 28.39
CA LYS A 400 -30.72 25.74 28.33
C LYS A 400 -30.32 25.17 26.98
N GLU A 401 -29.94 23.90 26.97
CA GLU A 401 -29.95 23.12 25.74
C GLU A 401 -31.37 23.14 25.16
N GLN A 402 -31.51 23.64 23.93
CA GLN A 402 -32.79 23.50 23.22
C GLN A 402 -32.86 22.04 22.76
N PRO A 403 -33.91 21.29 23.11
CA PRO A 403 -34.11 20.00 22.48
C PRO A 403 -34.22 20.21 20.97
N PRO A 404 -33.64 19.32 20.14
CA PRO A 404 -33.80 19.40 18.70
C PRO A 404 -35.30 19.34 18.39
N ASN A 405 -35.84 20.44 17.85
CA ASN A 405 -37.23 20.68 17.39
C ASN A 405 -38.28 19.62 17.77
N ALA A 406 -39.14 19.97 18.74
CA ALA A 406 -40.47 19.39 18.89
C ALA A 406 -41.50 20.07 17.97
#